data_AF-A0A2D7TUP5-F1
#
_entry.id   AF-A0A2D7TUP5-F1
#
_cell.length_a   1.000
_cell.length_b   1.000
_cell.length_c   1.000
_cell.angle_alpha   90.00
_cell.angle_beta   90.00
_cell.angle_gamma   90.00
#
_symmetry.space_group_name_H-M   'P 1'
#
loop_
_entity.id
_entity.type
_entity.pdbx_description
1 polymer ?
#
loop_
_entity_poly.entity_id
_entity_poly.type
_entity_poly.pdbx_seq_one_letter_code
_entity_poly.pdbx_strand_id
1 'polypeptide(L)'
;MSGARTDAENNAQTEAQTEETNLEAEYIRENLWFFRLKRGLWPALFVHPLLTEDEYLDIESGKKPICEREMRALAEQYKIAPHSLAEPPDYRLLLDAPTRRLIDYSYTALTRRQRMQFASFLNSFMVKRR
;
A
#
# COMPACT_ATOMS: atom_id res chain seq x y z
N MET A 1 -40.01 -10.59 23.36
CA MET A 1 -39.78 -9.88 22.08
C MET A 1 -38.44 -9.14 22.12
N SER A 2 -37.30 -9.82 22.33
CA SER A 2 -35.98 -9.20 22.58
C SER A 2 -34.84 -9.84 21.76
N GLY A 3 -35.13 -10.40 20.58
CA GLY A 3 -34.14 -11.12 19.75
C GLY A 3 -33.63 -10.36 18.52
N ALA A 4 -34.42 -9.44 17.94
CA ALA A 4 -34.09 -8.84 16.65
C ALA A 4 -33.05 -7.70 16.71
N ARG A 5 -32.79 -7.11 17.89
CA ARG A 5 -31.79 -6.03 18.04
C ARG A 5 -30.36 -6.55 18.16
N THR A 6 -30.17 -7.70 18.82
CA THR A 6 -28.85 -8.31 19.01
C THR A 6 -28.27 -8.89 17.72
N ASP A 7 -29.11 -9.40 16.82
CA ASP A 7 -28.64 -10.00 15.57
C ASP A 7 -28.12 -8.94 14.58
N ALA A 8 -28.77 -7.77 14.52
CA ALA A 8 -28.34 -6.65 13.67
C ALA A 8 -27.05 -5.99 14.20
N GLU A 9 -26.90 -5.86 15.52
CA GLU A 9 -25.69 -5.32 16.14
C GLU A 9 -24.48 -6.27 15.96
N ASN A 10 -24.69 -7.59 16.09
CA ASN A 10 -23.66 -8.59 15.83
C ASN A 10 -23.25 -8.64 14.35
N ASN A 11 -24.20 -8.50 13.42
CA ASN A 11 -23.88 -8.47 11.99
C ASN A 11 -23.08 -7.22 11.61
N ALA A 12 -23.47 -6.04 12.11
CA ALA A 12 -22.75 -4.79 11.86
C ALA A 12 -21.32 -4.80 12.46
N GLN A 13 -21.13 -5.41 13.63
CA GLN A 13 -19.79 -5.60 14.21
C GLN A 13 -18.93 -6.56 13.40
N THR A 14 -19.51 -7.63 12.85
CA THR A 14 -18.80 -8.59 12.00
C THR A 14 -18.40 -7.96 10.66
N GLU A 15 -19.30 -7.17 10.06
CA GLU A 15 -19.04 -6.44 8.81
C GLU A 15 -17.93 -5.39 9.00
N ALA A 16 -17.99 -4.58 10.07
CA ALA A 16 -16.96 -3.59 10.37
C ALA A 16 -15.58 -4.23 10.64
N GLN A 17 -15.52 -5.34 11.38
CA GLN A 17 -14.27 -6.08 11.60
C GLN A 17 -13.70 -6.68 10.31
N THR A 18 -14.57 -7.11 9.40
CA THR A 18 -14.15 -7.66 8.10
C THR A 18 -13.63 -6.57 7.17
N GLU A 19 -14.23 -5.37 7.19
CA GLU A 19 -13.74 -4.21 6.45
C GLU A 19 -12.39 -3.71 6.97
N GLU A 20 -12.21 -3.60 8.29
CA GLU A 20 -10.95 -3.18 8.91
C GLU A 20 -9.80 -4.14 8.60
N THR A 21 -10.06 -5.46 8.69
CA THR A 21 -9.05 -6.48 8.39
C THR A 21 -8.68 -6.53 6.90
N ASN A 22 -9.64 -6.26 6.00
CA ASN A 22 -9.35 -6.12 4.58
C ASN A 22 -8.49 -4.89 4.28
N LEU A 23 -8.77 -3.75 4.93
CA LEU A 23 -8.00 -2.52 4.75
C LEU A 23 -6.56 -2.66 5.26
N GLU A 24 -6.38 -3.30 6.42
CA GLU A 24 -5.05 -3.59 6.96
C GLU A 24 -4.24 -4.49 6.02
N ALA A 25 -4.87 -5.51 5.43
CA ALA A 25 -4.21 -6.37 4.45
C ALA A 25 -3.76 -5.61 3.19
N GLU A 26 -4.54 -4.62 2.73
CA GLU A 26 -4.16 -3.74 1.63
C GLU A 26 -2.97 -2.84 2.00
N TYR A 27 -2.95 -2.29 3.22
CA TYR A 27 -1.84 -1.48 3.70
C TYR A 27 -0.55 -2.29 3.79
N ILE A 28 -0.62 -3.51 4.33
CA ILE A 28 0.54 -4.43 4.40
C ILE A 28 1.06 -4.73 3.00
N ARG A 29 0.18 -5.07 2.06
CA ARG A 29 0.55 -5.32 0.66
C ARG A 29 1.28 -4.13 0.05
N GLU A 30 0.72 -2.93 0.16
CA GLU A 30 1.29 -1.73 -0.46
C GLU A 30 2.61 -1.30 0.19
N ASN A 31 2.72 -1.40 1.51
CA ASN A 31 3.96 -1.09 2.20
C ASN A 31 5.08 -2.08 1.86
N LEU A 32 4.79 -3.38 1.77
CA LEU A 32 5.77 -4.37 1.28
C LEU A 32 6.24 -4.04 -0.14
N TRP A 33 5.31 -3.66 -1.02
CA TRP A 33 5.63 -3.23 -2.37
C TRP A 33 6.54 -2.00 -2.39
N PHE A 34 6.25 -0.97 -1.59
CA PHE A 34 7.12 0.21 -1.46
C PHE A 34 8.52 -0.14 -0.97
N PHE A 35 8.63 -1.00 0.05
CA PHE A 35 9.92 -1.44 0.56
C PHE A 35 10.76 -2.13 -0.51
N ARG A 36 10.14 -3.01 -1.30
CA ARG A 36 10.78 -3.69 -2.42
C ARG A 36 11.28 -2.68 -3.46
N LEU A 37 10.40 -1.78 -3.92
CA LEU A 37 10.73 -0.80 -4.95
C LEU A 37 11.85 0.15 -4.53
N LYS A 38 11.83 0.65 -3.28
CA LYS A 38 12.88 1.52 -2.76
C LYS A 38 14.27 0.89 -2.76
N ARG A 39 14.33 -0.43 -2.58
CA ARG A 39 15.58 -1.17 -2.58
C ARG A 39 15.99 -1.65 -3.99
N GLY A 40 15.17 -1.40 -5.01
CA GLY A 40 15.42 -1.86 -6.37
C GLY A 40 15.44 -3.39 -6.49
N LEU A 41 14.71 -4.09 -5.61
CA LEU A 41 14.72 -5.55 -5.56
C LEU A 41 13.69 -6.14 -6.52
N TRP A 42 14.13 -7.16 -7.27
CA TRP A 42 13.24 -8.02 -8.03
C TRP A 42 12.36 -8.86 -7.09
N PRO A 43 11.10 -9.17 -7.45
CA PRO A 43 10.21 -10.01 -6.64
C PRO A 43 10.88 -11.27 -6.09
N ALA A 44 11.51 -12.08 -6.95
CA ALA A 44 12.22 -13.29 -6.55
C ALA A 44 13.30 -13.05 -5.47
N LEU A 45 14.09 -11.99 -5.61
CA LEU A 45 15.15 -11.66 -4.64
C LEU A 45 14.59 -11.09 -3.34
N PHE A 46 13.46 -10.38 -3.43
CA PHE A 46 12.83 -9.79 -2.27
C PHE A 46 12.32 -10.85 -1.30
N VAL A 47 11.70 -11.92 -1.80
CA VAL A 47 11.05 -12.89 -0.93
C VAL A 47 11.82 -14.19 -0.68
N HIS A 48 12.91 -14.45 -1.40
CA HIS A 48 13.69 -15.66 -1.19
C HIS A 48 14.37 -15.65 0.20
N PRO A 49 14.39 -16.79 0.93
CA PRO A 49 13.82 -18.11 0.60
C PRO A 49 12.39 -18.33 1.14
N LEU A 50 11.72 -17.29 1.64
CA LEU A 50 10.46 -17.38 2.37
C LEU A 50 9.26 -17.72 1.48
N LEU A 51 9.22 -17.17 0.27
CA LEU A 51 8.18 -17.39 -0.74
C LEU A 51 8.80 -17.62 -2.11
N THR A 52 8.01 -18.21 -3.00
CA THR A 52 8.30 -18.17 -4.44
C THR A 52 7.95 -16.80 -5.05
N GLU A 53 8.51 -16.50 -6.22
CA GLU A 53 8.19 -15.27 -6.96
C GLU A 53 6.69 -15.18 -7.29
N ASP A 54 6.09 -16.26 -7.79
CA ASP A 54 4.68 -16.29 -8.17
C ASP A 54 3.75 -16.04 -6.98
N GLU A 55 4.03 -16.67 -5.83
CA GLU A 55 3.25 -16.44 -4.60
C GLU A 55 3.32 -14.98 -4.16
N TYR A 56 4.49 -14.35 -4.26
CA TYR A 56 4.62 -12.95 -3.93
C TYR A 56 3.96 -12.02 -4.95
N LEU A 57 3.97 -12.34 -6.24
CA LEU A 57 3.24 -11.58 -7.25
C LEU A 57 1.72 -11.66 -7.06
N ASP A 58 1.20 -12.80 -6.62
CA ASP A 58 -0.21 -12.93 -6.24
C ASP A 58 -0.55 -12.10 -4.99
N ILE A 59 0.39 -11.96 -4.05
CA ILE A 59 0.25 -11.03 -2.91
C ILE A 59 0.29 -9.58 -3.39
N GLU A 60 1.31 -9.20 -4.17
CA GLU A 60 1.51 -7.83 -4.66
C GLU A 60 0.33 -7.35 -5.51
N SER A 61 -0.28 -8.24 -6.30
CA SER A 61 -1.48 -7.95 -7.11
C SER A 61 -2.80 -8.00 -6.33
N GLY A 62 -2.76 -8.34 -5.04
CA GLY A 62 -3.95 -8.40 -4.19
C GLY A 62 -4.84 -9.62 -4.41
N LYS A 63 -4.39 -10.63 -5.16
CA LYS A 63 -5.14 -11.89 -5.34
C LYS A 63 -5.12 -12.76 -4.09
N LYS A 64 -4.04 -12.67 -3.30
CA LYS A 64 -3.82 -13.46 -2.09
C LYS A 64 -3.37 -12.54 -0.95
N PRO A 65 -3.96 -12.60 0.26
CA PRO A 65 -3.40 -11.91 1.40
C PRO A 65 -2.09 -12.59 1.83
N ILE A 66 -1.12 -11.80 2.30
CA ILE A 66 0.08 -12.37 2.94
C ILE A 66 -0.30 -12.95 4.30
N CYS A 67 0.19 -14.14 4.64
CA CYS A 67 -0.06 -14.67 5.97
C CYS A 67 0.86 -14.00 7.01
N GLU A 68 0.41 -13.92 8.25
CA GLU A 68 1.15 -13.24 9.33
C GLU A 68 2.56 -13.80 9.53
N ARG A 69 2.75 -15.12 9.37
CA ARG A 69 4.05 -15.77 9.47
C ARG A 69 5.03 -15.27 8.41
N GLU A 70 4.59 -15.18 7.16
CA GLU A 70 5.41 -14.69 6.03
C GLU A 70 5.71 -13.20 6.19
N MET A 71 4.70 -12.41 6.59
CA MET A 71 4.86 -10.98 6.85
C MET A 71 5.91 -10.72 7.94
N ARG A 72 5.84 -11.42 9.08
CA ARG A 72 6.82 -11.29 10.16
C ARG A 72 8.23 -11.71 9.73
N ALA A 73 8.34 -12.79 8.95
CA ALA A 73 9.63 -13.25 8.45
C ALA A 73 10.27 -12.25 7.46
N LEU A 74 9.48 -11.66 6.55
CA LEU A 74 9.94 -10.58 5.68
C LEU A 74 10.32 -9.33 6.48
N ALA A 75 9.51 -8.97 7.48
CA ALA A 75 9.80 -7.83 8.34
C ALA A 75 11.13 -8.01 9.08
N GLU A 76 11.40 -9.20 9.61
CA GLU A 76 12.67 -9.53 10.26
C GLU A 76 13.85 -9.49 9.28
N GLN A 77 13.73 -10.14 8.12
CA GLN A 77 14.78 -10.17 7.08
C GLN A 77 15.22 -8.77 6.65
N TYR A 78 14.26 -7.85 6.54
CA TYR A 78 14.51 -6.48 6.07
C TYR A 78 14.60 -5.44 7.18
N LYS A 79 14.55 -5.86 8.45
CA LYS A 79 14.52 -4.99 9.63
C LYS A 79 13.44 -3.91 9.55
N ILE A 80 12.27 -4.30 9.03
CA ILE A 80 11.06 -3.48 8.98
C ILE A 80 10.33 -3.66 10.31
N ALA A 81 9.82 -2.58 10.88
CA ALA A 81 8.99 -2.68 12.06
C ALA A 81 7.61 -3.24 11.66
N PRO A 82 7.13 -4.37 12.21
CA PRO A 82 5.89 -5.00 11.75
C PRO A 82 4.68 -4.06 11.77
N HIS A 83 4.57 -3.19 12.78
CA HIS A 83 3.50 -2.20 12.88
C HIS A 83 3.48 -1.21 11.71
N SER A 84 4.65 -0.84 11.17
CA SER A 84 4.72 0.09 10.04
C SER A 84 4.18 -0.48 8.73
N LEU A 85 4.01 -1.82 8.64
CA LEU A 85 3.38 -2.43 7.47
C LEU A 85 1.86 -2.24 7.50
N ALA A 86 1.25 -2.17 8.68
CA ALA A 86 -0.19 -1.96 8.85
C ALA A 86 -0.60 -0.47 8.81
N GLU A 87 0.35 0.47 8.71
CA GLU A 87 0.06 1.90 8.61
C GLU A 87 -0.42 2.29 7.20
N PRO A 88 -1.24 3.35 7.06
CA PRO A 88 -1.63 3.86 5.75
C PRO A 88 -0.43 4.14 4.84
N PRO A 89 -0.43 3.64 3.58
CA PRO A 89 0.72 3.72 2.70
C PRO A 89 1.08 5.16 2.30
N ASP A 90 2.34 5.55 2.53
CA ASP A 90 2.86 6.85 2.09
C ASP A 90 3.52 6.77 0.71
N TYR A 91 2.74 7.05 -0.34
CA TYR A 91 3.19 7.09 -1.73
C TYR A 91 4.30 8.10 -2.01
N ARG A 92 4.49 9.12 -1.16
CA ARG A 92 5.58 10.09 -1.31
C ARG A 92 6.94 9.41 -1.21
N LEU A 93 7.00 8.26 -0.53
CA LEU A 93 8.21 7.46 -0.36
C LEU A 93 8.78 6.95 -1.68
N LEU A 94 7.96 6.75 -2.73
CA LEU A 94 8.42 6.30 -4.05
C LEU A 94 9.06 7.40 -4.90
N LEU A 95 8.79 8.66 -4.58
CA LEU A 95 9.27 9.80 -5.35
C LEU A 95 10.71 10.12 -4.98
N ASP A 96 11.52 10.57 -5.94
CA ASP A 96 12.84 11.11 -5.61
C ASP A 96 12.74 12.48 -4.89
N ALA A 97 13.84 12.92 -4.27
CA ALA A 97 13.85 14.17 -3.53
C ALA A 97 13.48 15.40 -4.39
N PRO A 98 13.96 15.54 -5.65
CA PRO A 98 13.52 16.61 -6.55
C PRO A 98 12.01 16.60 -6.81
N THR A 99 11.42 15.44 -7.11
CA THR A 99 9.98 15.33 -7.41
C THR A 99 9.13 15.67 -6.20
N ARG A 100 9.52 15.23 -4.99
CA ARG A 100 8.84 15.62 -3.76
C ARG A 100 8.83 17.13 -3.55
N ARG A 101 9.99 17.78 -3.71
CA ARG A 101 10.11 19.24 -3.58
C ARG A 101 9.25 19.99 -4.59
N LEU A 102 9.17 19.49 -5.83
CA LEU A 102 8.31 20.08 -6.85
C LEU A 102 6.83 19.98 -6.50
N ILE A 103 6.39 18.83 -5.97
CA ILE A 103 5.03 18.65 -5.48
C ILE A 103 4.74 19.61 -4.31
N ASP A 104 5.62 19.66 -3.32
CA ASP A 104 5.46 20.56 -2.16
C ASP A 104 5.40 22.03 -2.59
N TYR A 105 6.30 22.45 -3.49
CA TYR A 105 6.28 23.79 -4.09
C TYR A 105 4.95 24.07 -4.81
N SER A 106 4.38 23.09 -5.50
CA SER A 106 3.09 23.26 -6.18
C SER A 106 1.95 23.59 -5.21
N TYR A 107 1.98 23.07 -3.98
CA TYR A 107 0.99 23.37 -2.97
C TYR A 107 1.12 24.78 -2.39
N THR A 108 2.35 25.30 -2.29
CA THR A 108 2.62 26.63 -1.72
C THR A 108 2.55 27.76 -2.75
N ALA A 109 3.03 27.53 -3.96
CA ALA A 109 3.24 28.58 -4.96
C ALA A 109 2.16 28.65 -6.04
N LEU A 110 1.44 27.54 -6.30
CA LEU A 110 0.42 27.49 -7.34
C LEU A 110 -0.98 27.58 -6.74
N THR A 111 -1.88 28.25 -7.43
CA THR A 111 -3.32 28.21 -7.14
C THR A 111 -3.89 26.81 -7.43
N ARG A 112 -5.07 26.50 -6.87
CA ARG A 112 -5.78 25.23 -7.16
C ARG A 112 -5.94 24.97 -8.66
N ARG A 113 -6.30 26.01 -9.44
CA ARG A 113 -6.46 25.91 -10.90
C ARG A 113 -5.14 25.57 -11.59
N GLN A 114 -4.05 26.24 -11.21
CA GLN A 114 -2.72 25.97 -11.76
C GLN A 114 -2.22 24.58 -11.38
N ARG A 115 -2.50 24.10 -10.16
CA ARG A 115 -2.19 22.71 -9.78
C ARG A 115 -2.91 21.69 -10.64
N MET A 116 -4.20 21.90 -10.96
CA MET A 116 -4.92 21.00 -11.87
C MET A 116 -4.32 21.00 -13.28
N GLN A 117 -3.93 22.16 -13.79
CA GLN A 117 -3.25 22.27 -15.08
C GLN A 117 -1.88 21.60 -15.05
N PHE A 118 -1.13 21.78 -13.96
CA PHE A 118 0.17 21.13 -13.75
C PHE A 118 0.04 19.60 -13.68
N ALA A 119 -0.95 19.07 -12.95
CA ALA A 119 -1.22 17.64 -12.91
C ALA A 119 -1.64 17.10 -14.29
N SER A 120 -2.50 17.82 -15.01
CA SER A 120 -2.89 17.48 -16.38
C SER A 120 -1.69 17.46 -17.34
N PHE A 121 -0.81 18.44 -17.21
CA PHE A 121 0.46 18.51 -17.94
C PHE A 121 1.35 17.31 -17.59
N LEU A 122 1.59 16.99 -16.32
CA LEU A 122 2.38 15.82 -15.96
C LEU A 122 1.79 14.52 -16.53
N ASN A 123 0.47 14.37 -16.50
CA ASN A 123 -0.22 13.21 -17.07
C ASN A 123 -0.03 13.10 -18.60
N SER A 124 0.13 14.21 -19.33
CA SER A 124 0.37 14.14 -20.78
C SER A 124 1.79 13.70 -21.15
N PHE A 125 2.77 13.88 -20.24
CA PHE A 125 4.14 13.38 -20.41
C PHE A 125 4.34 11.96 -19.88
N MET A 126 3.49 11.50 -18.94
CA MET A 126 3.43 10.10 -18.53
C MET A 126 2.73 9.27 -19.62
N VAL A 127 3.42 9.05 -20.74
CA VAL A 127 2.96 8.18 -21.82
C VAL A 127 2.65 6.79 -21.25
N LYS A 128 1.44 6.28 -21.54
CA LYS A 128 1.04 4.89 -21.30
C LYS A 128 2.15 3.97 -21.82
N ARG A 129 2.86 3.28 -20.92
CA ARG A 129 3.75 2.18 -21.32
C ARG A 129 2.90 1.22 -22.17
N ARG A 130 3.30 1.04 -23.43
CA ARG A 130 2.67 0.09 -24.37
C ARG A 130 2.83 -1.33 -23.86
#